data_AF-A0A1E1WSM2-F1
#
_entry.id   AF-A0A1E1WSM2-F1
#
_cell.length_a   1.000
_cell.length_b   1.000
_cell.length_c   1.000
_cell.angle_alpha   90.00
_cell.angle_beta   90.00
_cell.angle_gamma   90.00
#
_symmetry.space_group_name_H-M   'P 1'
#
loop_
_entity.id
_entity.type
_entity.pdbx_description
1 polymer ?
#
loop_
_entity_poly.entity_id
_entity_poly.type
_entity_poly.pdbx_seq_one_letter_code
_entity_poly.pdbx_strand_id
1 'polypeptide(L)'
;AGSPKRGATLPDALLRKWHTPDPPVYIPNLQEETILAEEHSKVFSQLNFVLMLAELLSDLAVSCGAPIAALMDASDERCNESVRLGLLVQAMQALAAGLRLAAHHYRSRTLQPTPQVRNVVSLMNGKYKWIVNESRRLHEAGVTPAVCDKILYEHAIELCQMAAIEELFGDMKECERRYMSAQVLLHSLVQRHPLHPHHRTTLSKYRDAVQRRLNCLKGPRKIMDVKLEAGIS
;
A
#
# COMPACT_ATOMS: atom_id res chain seq x y z
N ALA A 1 -39.27 -66.59 -38.17
CA ALA A 1 -39.74 -65.63 -37.15
C ALA A 1 -39.70 -66.34 -35.80
N GLY A 2 -39.07 -65.89 -34.73
CA GLY A 2 -38.36 -64.64 -34.43
C GLY A 2 -37.45 -64.86 -33.21
N SER A 3 -36.48 -63.97 -33.06
CA SER A 3 -35.42 -63.97 -32.04
C SER A 3 -35.92 -63.88 -30.58
N PRO A 4 -35.15 -64.34 -29.59
CA PRO A 4 -35.42 -64.10 -28.18
C PRO A 4 -34.85 -62.73 -27.74
N LYS A 5 -35.70 -61.85 -27.20
CA LYS A 5 -35.26 -60.64 -26.51
C LYS A 5 -35.22 -60.90 -25.00
N ARG A 6 -34.06 -60.57 -24.42
CA ARG A 6 -33.70 -60.62 -23.00
C ARG A 6 -34.67 -59.79 -22.16
N GLY A 7 -35.21 -60.39 -21.11
CA GLY A 7 -35.86 -59.71 -20.00
C GLY A 7 -35.22 -60.21 -18.71
N ALA A 8 -34.10 -59.61 -18.32
CA ALA A 8 -33.52 -59.77 -16.99
C ALA A 8 -33.64 -58.41 -16.30
N THR A 9 -34.61 -58.37 -15.39
CA THR A 9 -34.83 -57.34 -14.38
C THR A 9 -33.56 -57.11 -13.57
N LEU A 10 -33.04 -55.88 -13.60
CA LEU A 10 -32.05 -55.38 -12.66
C LEU A 10 -32.75 -54.43 -11.68
N PRO A 11 -32.42 -54.50 -10.38
CA PRO A 11 -33.21 -53.86 -9.32
C PRO A 11 -33.11 -52.33 -9.34
N ASP A 12 -34.27 -51.69 -9.14
CA ASP A 12 -34.53 -50.24 -8.98
C ASP A 12 -33.76 -49.54 -7.83
N ALA A 13 -32.77 -50.21 -7.25
CA ALA A 13 -32.02 -49.76 -6.08
C ALA A 13 -30.82 -48.84 -6.40
N LEU A 14 -30.48 -48.63 -7.69
CA LEU A 14 -29.34 -47.79 -8.10
C LEU A 14 -29.74 -46.43 -8.72
N LEU A 15 -31.03 -46.19 -8.97
CA LEU A 15 -31.52 -44.92 -9.55
C LEU A 15 -31.94 -43.86 -8.52
N ARG A 16 -31.91 -44.17 -7.22
CA ARG A 16 -32.19 -43.20 -6.12
C ARG A 16 -30.93 -42.56 -5.54
N LYS A 17 -29.86 -42.38 -6.33
CA LYS A 17 -28.60 -41.79 -5.85
C LYS A 17 -28.22 -40.44 -6.46
N TRP A 18 -29.12 -39.77 -7.18
CA TRP A 18 -28.83 -38.48 -7.82
C TRP A 18 -29.95 -37.44 -7.67
N HIS A 19 -30.54 -37.34 -6.49
CA HIS A 19 -31.32 -36.16 -6.13
C HIS A 19 -31.25 -35.88 -4.63
N THR A 20 -30.06 -35.53 -4.18
CA THR A 20 -29.91 -34.67 -3.01
C THR A 20 -29.95 -33.23 -3.51
N PRO A 21 -30.88 -32.37 -3.05
CA PRO A 21 -30.77 -30.94 -3.33
C PRO A 21 -29.41 -30.48 -2.81
N ASP A 22 -28.63 -29.80 -3.65
CA ASP A 22 -27.33 -29.28 -3.25
C ASP A 22 -27.50 -28.49 -1.95
N PRO A 23 -26.65 -28.72 -0.92
CA PRO A 23 -26.65 -27.88 0.26
C PRO A 23 -26.46 -26.43 -0.20
N PRO A 24 -27.12 -25.44 0.43
CA PRO A 24 -26.97 -24.06 0.04
C PRO A 24 -25.48 -23.74 -0.01
N VAL A 25 -25.02 -23.28 -1.18
CA VAL A 25 -23.64 -22.84 -1.37
C VAL A 25 -23.40 -21.72 -0.36
N TYR A 26 -22.76 -22.08 0.75
CA TYR A 26 -22.27 -21.13 1.73
C TYR A 26 -21.08 -20.44 1.06
N ILE A 27 -21.35 -19.29 0.44
CA ILE A 27 -20.32 -18.32 0.10
C ILE A 27 -20.02 -17.59 1.41
N PRO A 28 -18.90 -17.85 2.08
CA PRO A 28 -18.55 -17.08 3.26
C PRO A 28 -18.31 -15.63 2.80
N ASN A 29 -19.02 -14.67 3.40
CA ASN A 29 -18.82 -13.22 3.31
C ASN A 29 -19.48 -12.44 2.16
N LEU A 30 -20.68 -12.77 1.69
CA LEU A 30 -21.31 -11.95 0.64
C LEU A 30 -22.69 -11.33 0.94
N GLN A 31 -23.27 -11.47 2.14
CA GLN A 31 -24.69 -11.07 2.33
C GLN A 31 -25.02 -9.98 3.37
N GLU A 32 -24.08 -9.35 4.07
CA GLU A 32 -24.41 -8.20 4.97
C GLU A 32 -23.49 -6.97 4.82
N GLU A 33 -22.55 -7.00 3.87
CA GLU A 33 -21.45 -6.03 3.78
C GLU A 33 -21.69 -4.87 2.79
N THR A 34 -22.71 -4.86 1.95
CA THR A 34 -22.64 -4.11 0.67
C THR A 34 -22.74 -2.57 0.74
N ILE A 35 -23.07 -1.95 1.89
CA ILE A 35 -23.04 -0.47 2.04
C ILE A 35 -22.18 -0.04 3.23
N LEU A 36 -22.15 -0.84 4.31
CA LEU A 36 -21.19 -0.66 5.41
C LEU A 36 -19.75 -1.02 5.01
N ALA A 37 -19.54 -1.96 4.07
CA ALA A 37 -18.19 -2.37 3.66
C ALA A 37 -17.51 -1.40 2.73
N GLU A 38 -18.22 -0.57 1.95
CA GLU A 38 -17.54 0.43 1.12
C GLU A 38 -16.89 1.50 1.99
N GLU A 39 -17.65 2.12 2.91
CA GLU A 39 -17.11 3.11 3.84
C GLU A 39 -16.10 2.47 4.82
N HIS A 40 -16.36 1.26 5.31
CA HIS A 40 -15.39 0.52 6.11
C HIS A 40 -14.07 0.25 5.36
N SER A 41 -14.15 -0.29 4.14
CA SER A 41 -13.00 -0.63 3.31
C SER A 41 -12.21 0.61 2.90
N LYS A 42 -12.91 1.70 2.62
CA LYS A 42 -12.33 3.01 2.34
C LYS A 42 -11.56 3.54 3.55
N VAL A 43 -12.17 3.57 4.73
CA VAL A 43 -11.48 4.01 5.96
C VAL A 43 -10.32 3.07 6.27
N PHE A 44 -10.49 1.75 6.16
CA PHE A 44 -9.41 0.79 6.36
C PHE A 44 -8.24 1.01 5.39
N SER A 45 -8.53 1.29 4.12
CA SER A 45 -7.51 1.62 3.11
C SER A 45 -6.80 2.93 3.43
N GLN A 46 -7.52 3.94 3.94
CA GLN A 46 -6.91 5.19 4.44
C GLN A 46 -6.00 4.95 5.64
N LEU A 47 -6.37 4.08 6.58
CA LEU A 47 -5.50 3.73 7.71
C LEU A 47 -4.23 3.02 7.25
N ASN A 48 -4.33 2.07 6.32
CA ASN A 48 -3.16 1.41 5.73
C ASN A 48 -2.28 2.38 4.95
N PHE A 49 -2.87 3.32 4.21
CA PHE A 49 -2.13 4.38 3.55
C PHE A 49 -1.33 5.22 4.56
N VAL A 50 -1.96 5.65 5.66
CA VAL A 50 -1.29 6.43 6.70
C VAL A 50 -0.17 5.64 7.36
N LEU A 51 -0.38 4.35 7.64
CA LEU A 51 0.66 3.49 8.20
C LEU A 51 1.85 3.36 7.25
N MET A 52 1.61 3.07 5.98
CA MET A 52 2.66 2.95 4.95
C MET A 52 3.42 4.28 4.79
N LEU A 53 2.71 5.41 4.75
CA LEU A 53 3.34 6.72 4.69
C LEU A 53 4.25 6.95 5.92
N ALA A 54 3.78 6.62 7.12
CA ALA A 54 4.56 6.80 8.34
C ALA A 54 5.80 5.89 8.38
N GLU A 55 5.70 4.67 7.85
CA GLU A 55 6.84 3.76 7.69
C GLU A 55 7.87 4.37 6.73
N LEU A 56 7.46 4.75 5.51
CA LEU A 56 8.35 5.36 4.52
C LEU A 56 9.06 6.61 5.03
N LEU A 57 8.32 7.50 5.70
CA LEU A 57 8.89 8.73 6.27
C LEU A 57 9.88 8.42 7.41
N SER A 58 9.59 7.42 8.23
CA SER A 58 10.48 7.03 9.33
C SER A 58 11.75 6.36 8.82
N ASP A 59 11.63 5.51 7.80
CA ASP A 59 12.77 4.82 7.20
C ASP A 59 13.69 5.83 6.52
N LEU A 60 13.12 6.79 5.78
CA LEU A 60 13.88 7.90 5.19
C LEU A 60 14.55 8.77 6.27
N ALA A 61 13.87 9.03 7.39
CA ALA A 61 14.44 9.78 8.51
C ALA A 61 15.63 9.05 9.16
N VAL A 62 15.59 7.71 9.23
CA VAL A 62 16.73 6.89 9.68
C VAL A 62 17.87 6.95 8.68
N SER A 63 17.60 6.90 7.37
CA SER A 63 18.61 7.02 6.31
C SER A 63 19.32 8.37 6.34
N CYS A 64 18.61 9.47 6.64
CA CYS A 64 19.23 10.79 6.87
C CYS A 64 20.12 10.83 8.12
N GLY A 65 19.87 9.95 9.11
CA GLY A 65 20.66 9.85 10.35
C GLY A 65 21.76 8.79 10.32
N ALA A 66 21.91 8.05 9.22
CA ALA A 66 22.95 7.03 9.04
C ALA A 66 24.15 7.63 8.28
N PRO A 67 25.39 7.12 8.47
CA PRO A 67 26.60 7.66 7.82
C PRO A 67 26.67 7.47 6.29
N ILE A 68 25.57 7.10 5.62
CA ILE A 68 25.51 7.03 4.14
C ILE A 68 25.58 8.45 3.53
N ALA A 69 25.31 9.50 4.32
CA ALA A 69 25.60 10.89 3.99
C ALA A 69 27.10 11.19 3.79
N ALA A 70 28.02 10.32 4.23
CA ALA A 70 29.45 10.50 3.98
C ALA A 70 29.87 10.34 2.50
N LEU A 71 28.97 9.85 1.63
CA LEU A 71 29.24 9.66 0.20
C LEU A 71 28.54 10.71 -0.70
N MET A 72 27.62 11.50 -0.16
CA MET A 72 26.91 12.55 -0.90
C MET A 72 27.07 13.87 -0.16
N ASP A 73 28.11 14.60 -0.55
CA ASP A 73 28.39 16.03 -0.29
C ASP A 73 28.03 16.55 1.12
N ALA A 74 29.08 16.87 1.88
CA ALA A 74 29.09 17.31 3.28
C ALA A 74 28.14 18.50 3.57
N SER A 75 26.85 18.21 3.62
CA SER A 75 25.83 19.11 4.10
C SER A 75 25.78 18.93 5.62
N ASP A 76 26.04 20.04 6.31
CA ASP A 76 26.00 20.25 7.76
C ASP A 76 25.19 19.17 8.51
N GLU A 77 25.81 18.40 9.40
CA GLU A 77 25.15 17.36 10.22
C GLU A 77 23.84 17.85 10.85
N ARG A 78 23.79 19.15 11.19
CA ARG A 78 22.61 19.82 11.73
C ARG A 78 21.46 19.94 10.73
N CYS A 79 21.75 20.04 9.43
CA CYS A 79 20.78 19.97 8.34
C CYS A 79 20.16 18.57 8.26
N ASN A 80 20.97 17.51 8.40
CA ASN A 80 20.49 16.12 8.40
C ASN A 80 19.56 15.84 9.59
N GLU A 81 19.91 16.32 10.79
CA GLU A 81 19.04 16.20 11.97
C GLU A 81 17.75 17.01 11.82
N SER A 82 17.81 18.20 11.21
CA SER A 82 16.64 19.04 10.96
C SER A 82 15.68 18.37 9.96
N VAL A 83 16.22 17.75 8.90
CA VAL A 83 15.46 16.94 7.94
C VAL A 83 14.85 15.72 8.64
N ARG A 84 15.64 14.98 9.42
CA ARG A 84 15.17 13.83 10.20
C ARG A 84 14.00 14.21 11.10
N LEU A 85 14.11 15.32 11.84
CA LEU A 85 13.04 15.81 12.69
C LEU A 85 11.82 16.26 11.85
N GLY A 86 12.02 16.92 10.72
CA GLY A 86 10.94 17.31 9.81
C GLY A 86 10.12 16.12 9.29
N LEU A 87 10.80 15.04 8.86
CA LEU A 87 10.18 13.80 8.41
C LEU A 87 9.40 13.11 9.54
N LEU A 88 10.00 13.02 10.74
CA LEU A 88 9.35 12.45 11.92
C LEU A 88 8.11 13.24 12.35
N VAL A 89 8.18 14.58 12.34
CA VAL A 89 7.03 15.45 12.65
C VAL A 89 5.91 15.23 11.64
N GLN A 90 6.23 15.12 10.35
CA GLN A 90 5.22 14.84 9.32
C GLN A 90 4.57 13.46 9.52
N ALA A 91 5.34 12.42 9.80
CA ALA A 91 4.85 11.08 10.08
C ALA A 91 3.97 11.04 11.35
N MET A 92 4.38 11.75 12.40
CA MET A 92 3.62 11.91 13.63
C MET A 92 2.25 12.56 13.37
N GLN A 93 2.22 13.64 12.59
CA GLN A 93 0.99 14.33 12.22
C GLN A 93 0.04 13.44 11.40
N ALA A 94 0.59 12.69 10.44
CA ALA A 94 -0.18 11.73 9.64
C ALA A 94 -0.80 10.63 10.51
N LEU A 95 -0.01 10.00 11.39
CA LEU A 95 -0.49 8.98 12.32
C LEU A 95 -1.54 9.53 13.28
N ALA A 96 -1.33 10.73 13.85
CA ALA A 96 -2.31 11.36 14.73
C ALA A 96 -3.63 11.63 14.01
N ALA A 97 -3.58 12.08 12.75
CA ALA A 97 -4.77 12.27 11.92
C ALA A 97 -5.46 10.93 11.62
N GLY A 98 -4.71 9.89 11.24
CA GLY A 98 -5.26 8.55 10.99
C GLY A 98 -5.87 7.90 12.24
N LEU A 99 -5.27 8.06 13.41
CA LEU A 99 -5.81 7.57 14.68
C LEU A 99 -7.10 8.33 15.06
N ARG A 100 -7.16 9.64 14.85
CA ARG A 100 -8.41 10.42 15.03
C ARG A 100 -9.49 9.98 14.06
N LEU A 101 -9.13 9.73 12.80
CA LEU A 101 -10.04 9.20 11.77
C LEU A 101 -10.60 7.83 12.20
N ALA A 102 -9.74 6.90 12.62
CA ALA A 102 -10.17 5.59 13.13
C ALA A 102 -11.12 5.74 14.33
N ALA A 103 -10.78 6.60 15.30
CA ALA A 103 -11.61 6.83 16.47
C ALA A 103 -12.97 7.48 16.11
N HIS A 104 -13.00 8.39 15.15
CA HIS A 104 -14.22 9.01 14.65
C HIS A 104 -15.14 7.96 14.00
N HIS A 105 -14.61 7.20 13.04
CA HIS A 105 -15.38 6.20 12.30
C HIS A 105 -15.80 4.99 13.16
N TYR A 106 -15.03 4.67 14.20
CA TYR A 106 -15.43 3.68 15.19
C TYR A 106 -16.64 4.16 16.01
N ARG A 107 -16.63 5.42 16.47
CA ARG A 107 -17.77 6.00 17.23
C ARG A 107 -19.03 6.15 16.37
N SER A 108 -18.88 6.49 15.08
CA SER A 108 -20.00 6.59 14.14
C SER A 108 -20.50 5.23 13.62
N ARG A 109 -19.93 4.11 14.12
CA ARG A 109 -20.26 2.74 13.69
C ARG A 109 -20.04 2.45 12.20
N THR A 110 -19.20 3.23 11.53
CA THR A 110 -18.81 3.03 10.12
C THR A 110 -17.50 2.26 9.98
N LEU A 111 -16.73 2.12 11.05
CA LEU A 111 -15.54 1.26 11.13
C LEU A 111 -15.78 0.16 12.17
N GLN A 112 -15.72 -1.08 11.73
CA GLN A 112 -15.93 -2.27 12.56
C GLN A 112 -14.60 -2.66 13.20
N PRO A 113 -14.59 -3.10 14.47
CA PRO A 113 -13.36 -3.50 15.14
C PRO A 113 -12.93 -4.91 14.71
N THR A 114 -12.69 -5.13 13.42
CA THR A 114 -12.20 -6.42 12.90
C THR A 114 -10.77 -6.71 13.36
N PRO A 115 -10.30 -7.97 13.34
CA PRO A 115 -8.90 -8.28 13.67
C PRO A 115 -7.89 -7.44 12.86
N GLN A 116 -8.17 -7.21 11.56
CA GLN A 116 -7.32 -6.41 10.69
C GLN A 116 -7.28 -4.93 11.10
N VAL A 117 -8.44 -4.34 11.42
CA VAL A 117 -8.53 -2.96 11.91
C VAL A 117 -7.81 -2.81 13.25
N ARG A 118 -7.97 -3.76 14.17
CA ARG A 118 -7.26 -3.75 15.46
C ARG A 118 -5.75 -3.83 15.25
N ASN A 119 -5.29 -4.69 14.33
CA ASN A 119 -3.87 -4.82 14.01
C ASN A 119 -3.29 -3.52 13.44
N VAL A 120 -3.93 -2.92 12.43
CA VAL A 120 -3.42 -1.67 11.82
C VAL A 120 -3.40 -0.53 12.84
N VAL A 121 -4.43 -0.37 13.66
CA VAL A 121 -4.48 0.66 14.71
C VAL A 121 -3.42 0.42 15.79
N SER A 122 -3.16 -0.85 16.14
CA SER A 122 -2.09 -1.21 17.06
C SER A 122 -0.71 -0.85 16.51
N LEU A 123 -0.44 -1.18 15.24
CA LEU A 123 0.80 -0.83 14.54
C LEU A 123 0.98 0.70 14.46
N MET A 124 -0.07 1.42 14.09
CA MET A 124 -0.07 2.89 14.06
C MET A 124 0.25 3.48 15.43
N ASN A 125 -0.34 2.96 16.52
CA ASN A 125 -0.04 3.42 17.88
C ASN A 125 1.40 3.11 18.30
N GLY A 126 1.91 1.92 17.97
CA GLY A 126 3.29 1.54 18.24
C GLY A 126 4.28 2.48 17.54
N LYS A 127 4.08 2.68 16.23
CA LYS A 127 4.89 3.60 15.42
C LYS A 127 4.78 5.04 15.93
N TYR A 128 3.58 5.51 16.27
CA TYR A 128 3.35 6.86 16.81
C TYR A 128 4.17 7.10 18.08
N LYS A 129 4.14 6.17 19.04
CA LYS A 129 4.93 6.27 20.28
C LYS A 129 6.44 6.33 20.01
N TRP A 130 6.92 5.49 19.10
CA TRP A 130 8.33 5.50 18.71
C TRP A 130 8.74 6.85 18.10
N ILE A 131 7.95 7.37 17.14
CA ILE A 131 8.20 8.66 16.49
C ILE A 131 8.16 9.82 17.50
N VAL A 132 7.21 9.83 18.43
CA VAL A 132 7.11 10.86 19.48
C VAL A 132 8.36 10.86 20.37
N ASN A 133 8.85 9.69 20.76
CA ASN A 133 10.05 9.58 21.58
C ASN A 133 11.29 10.08 20.82
N GLU A 134 11.44 9.68 19.57
CA GLU A 134 12.60 10.07 18.75
C GLU A 134 12.58 11.56 18.37
N SER A 135 11.43 12.09 17.99
CA SER A 135 11.27 13.52 17.71
C SER A 135 11.49 14.39 18.95
N ARG A 136 11.04 13.93 20.13
CA ARG A 136 11.33 14.60 21.41
C ARG A 136 12.83 14.67 21.68
N ARG A 137 13.56 13.57 21.51
CA ARG A 137 15.01 13.51 21.72
C ARG A 137 15.75 14.54 20.86
N LEU A 138 15.39 14.65 19.58
CA LEU A 138 15.98 15.65 18.66
C LEU A 138 15.57 17.08 19.04
N HIS A 139 14.32 17.29 19.43
CA HIS A 139 13.84 18.60 19.86
C HIS A 139 14.53 19.09 21.13
N GLU A 140 14.74 18.21 22.12
CA GLU A 140 15.48 18.50 23.36
C GLU A 140 16.96 18.80 23.10
N ALA A 141 17.53 18.26 22.02
CA ALA A 141 18.87 18.61 21.53
C ALA A 141 18.93 19.97 20.79
N GLY A 142 17.81 20.70 20.70
CA GLY A 142 17.74 22.01 20.07
C GLY A 142 17.63 21.97 18.53
N VAL A 143 17.26 20.83 17.96
CA VAL A 143 17.03 20.68 16.52
C VAL A 143 15.66 21.26 16.14
N THR A 144 15.61 22.00 15.03
CA THR A 144 14.38 22.55 14.47
C THR A 144 13.92 21.73 13.26
N PRO A 145 12.62 21.41 13.12
CA PRO A 145 12.14 20.62 11.98
C PRO A 145 12.28 21.40 10.66
N ALA A 146 12.88 20.77 9.65
CA ALA A 146 12.93 21.29 8.29
C ALA A 146 11.66 20.98 7.49
N VAL A 147 11.45 21.71 6.39
CA VAL A 147 10.41 21.40 5.41
C VAL A 147 10.97 20.37 4.42
N CYS A 148 10.32 19.20 4.33
CA CYS A 148 10.85 18.04 3.60
C CYS A 148 10.25 17.84 2.20
N ASP A 149 9.40 18.74 1.70
CA ASP A 149 8.63 18.51 0.47
C ASP A 149 9.49 18.17 -0.75
N LYS A 150 10.61 18.88 -0.91
CA LYS A 150 11.58 18.63 -1.98
C LYS A 150 12.23 17.25 -1.86
N ILE A 151 12.67 16.89 -0.65
CA ILE A 151 13.32 15.61 -0.35
C ILE A 151 12.36 14.45 -0.64
N LEU A 152 11.08 14.59 -0.26
CA LEU A 152 10.06 13.58 -0.53
C LEU A 152 9.76 13.44 -2.02
N TYR A 153 9.78 14.55 -2.76
CA TYR A 153 9.61 14.52 -4.21
C TYR A 153 10.80 13.81 -4.87
N GLU A 154 12.03 14.19 -4.54
CA GLU A 154 13.25 13.57 -5.06
C GLU A 154 13.26 12.07 -4.77
N HIS A 155 12.97 11.67 -3.53
CA HIS A 155 12.88 10.27 -3.16
C HIS A 155 11.79 9.50 -3.92
N ALA A 156 10.64 10.13 -4.19
CA ALA A 156 9.60 9.51 -5.02
C ALA A 156 10.07 9.26 -6.47
N ILE A 157 10.89 10.17 -7.02
CA ILE A 157 11.48 9.99 -8.35
C ILE A 157 12.53 8.86 -8.34
N GLU A 158 13.40 8.81 -7.33
CA GLU A 158 14.38 7.73 -7.15
C GLU A 158 13.70 6.36 -7.08
N LEU A 159 12.61 6.25 -6.29
CA LEU A 159 11.82 5.03 -6.22
C LEU A 159 11.27 4.62 -7.59
N CYS A 160 10.80 5.56 -8.40
CA CYS A 160 10.32 5.27 -9.76
C CYS A 160 11.46 4.80 -10.68
N GLN A 161 12.64 5.41 -10.58
CA GLN A 161 13.81 5.02 -11.37
C GLN A 161 14.29 3.62 -11.01
N MET A 162 14.42 3.34 -9.71
CA MET A 162 14.77 2.00 -9.23
C MET A 162 13.74 0.95 -9.64
N ALA A 163 12.44 1.28 -9.56
CA ALA A 163 11.37 0.38 -10.00
C ALA A 163 11.46 0.06 -11.50
N ALA A 164 11.79 1.06 -12.34
CA ALA A 164 11.99 0.85 -13.77
C ALA A 164 13.20 -0.05 -14.07
N ILE A 165 14.27 0.07 -13.28
CA ILE A 165 15.44 -0.82 -13.36
C ILE A 165 15.05 -2.25 -12.96
N GLU A 166 14.34 -2.42 -11.84
CA GLU A 166 13.87 -3.73 -11.38
C GLU A 166 12.94 -4.41 -12.37
N GLU A 167 12.12 -3.63 -13.06
CA GLU A 167 11.29 -4.12 -14.14
C GLU A 167 12.12 -4.64 -15.33
N LEU A 168 13.21 -3.96 -15.68
CA LEU A 168 14.13 -4.40 -16.74
C LEU A 168 14.83 -5.72 -16.39
N PHE A 169 15.13 -5.94 -15.10
CA PHE A 169 15.80 -7.15 -14.61
C PHE A 169 14.85 -8.24 -14.09
N GLY A 170 13.53 -8.02 -14.16
CA GLY A 170 12.51 -9.04 -13.86
C GLY A 170 12.11 -9.19 -12.40
N ASP A 171 12.55 -8.31 -11.48
CA ASP A 171 12.08 -8.31 -10.09
C ASP A 171 10.75 -7.56 -9.94
N MET A 172 9.67 -8.24 -10.34
CA MET A 172 8.34 -7.66 -10.40
C MET A 172 7.77 -7.30 -9.02
N LYS A 173 8.12 -8.03 -7.96
CA LYS A 173 7.60 -7.79 -6.61
C LYS A 173 8.17 -6.50 -6.04
N GLU A 174 9.47 -6.33 -6.22
CA GLU A 174 10.21 -5.20 -5.68
C GLU A 174 9.93 -3.92 -6.48
N CYS A 175 9.74 -4.07 -7.80
CA CYS A 175 9.20 -3.03 -8.69
C CYS A 175 7.82 -2.53 -8.23
N GLU A 176 6.85 -3.44 -7.98
CA GLU A 176 5.52 -3.05 -7.51
C GLU A 176 5.61 -2.32 -6.16
N ARG A 177 6.43 -2.84 -5.23
CA ARG A 177 6.65 -2.24 -3.92
C ARG A 177 7.18 -0.80 -4.02
N ARG A 178 8.15 -0.55 -4.90
CA ARG A 178 8.70 0.80 -5.11
C ARG A 178 7.72 1.75 -5.76
N TYR A 179 6.98 1.32 -6.79
CA TYR A 179 5.94 2.16 -7.37
C TYR A 179 4.81 2.47 -6.37
N MET A 180 4.42 1.52 -5.52
CA MET A 180 3.46 1.78 -4.43
C MET A 180 4.01 2.82 -3.45
N SER A 181 5.29 2.70 -3.08
CA SER A 181 5.94 3.67 -2.18
C SER A 181 5.99 5.07 -2.79
N ALA A 182 6.39 5.19 -4.06
CA ALA A 182 6.38 6.45 -4.79
C ALA A 182 4.97 7.06 -4.88
N GLN A 183 3.96 6.20 -5.12
CA GLN A 183 2.56 6.62 -5.16
C GLN A 183 2.11 7.23 -3.83
N VAL A 184 2.50 6.63 -2.70
CA VAL A 184 2.17 7.13 -1.37
C VAL A 184 2.81 8.50 -1.12
N LEU A 185 4.08 8.66 -1.45
CA LEU A 185 4.79 9.94 -1.30
C LEU A 185 4.16 11.04 -2.16
N LEU A 186 3.94 10.78 -3.46
CA LEU A 186 3.31 11.74 -4.38
C LEU A 186 1.90 12.11 -3.94
N HIS A 187 1.11 11.13 -3.47
CA HIS A 187 -0.22 11.39 -2.94
C HIS A 187 -0.17 12.30 -1.71
N SER A 188 0.77 12.04 -0.78
CA SER A 188 0.94 12.87 0.43
C SER A 188 1.31 14.33 0.09
N LEU A 189 2.18 14.54 -0.91
CA LEU A 189 2.57 15.86 -1.38
C LEU A 189 1.41 16.62 -2.02
N VAL A 190 0.56 15.94 -2.80
CA VAL A 190 -0.62 16.57 -3.42
C VAL A 190 -1.66 17.02 -2.37
N GLN A 191 -1.77 16.31 -1.24
CA GLN A 191 -2.71 16.65 -0.17
C GLN A 191 -2.23 17.81 0.74
N ARG A 192 -0.97 18.24 0.59
CA ARG A 192 -0.37 19.26 1.46
C ARG A 192 -0.99 20.64 1.23
N HIS A 193 -1.21 21.37 2.32
CA HIS A 193 -1.72 22.74 2.30
C HIS A 193 -0.85 23.64 3.20
N PRO A 194 -0.50 24.87 2.77
CA PRO A 194 -0.76 25.45 1.44
C PRO A 194 0.22 24.92 0.38
N LEU A 195 -0.26 24.66 -0.83
CA LEU A 195 0.55 24.25 -1.98
C LEU A 195 0.17 25.07 -3.21
N HIS A 196 1.17 25.58 -3.93
CA HIS A 196 0.94 26.38 -5.14
C HIS A 196 0.16 25.58 -6.20
N PRO A 197 -0.84 26.17 -6.89
CA PRO A 197 -1.67 25.44 -7.86
C PRO A 197 -0.87 24.75 -8.99
N HIS A 198 0.21 25.37 -9.46
CA HIS A 198 1.08 24.76 -10.48
C HIS A 198 1.83 23.54 -9.95
N HIS A 199 2.41 23.61 -8.75
CA HIS A 199 3.08 22.46 -8.12
C HIS A 199 2.08 21.32 -7.90
N ARG A 200 0.85 21.62 -7.45
CA ARG A 200 -0.22 20.64 -7.29
C ARG A 200 -0.58 19.95 -8.61
N THR A 201 -0.66 20.71 -9.71
CA THR A 201 -0.96 20.17 -11.04
C THR A 201 0.14 19.22 -11.50
N THR A 202 1.40 19.62 -11.36
CA THR A 202 2.56 18.79 -11.73
C THR A 202 2.62 17.51 -10.91
N LEU A 203 2.50 17.60 -9.58
CA LEU A 203 2.49 16.44 -8.69
C LEU A 203 1.33 15.48 -8.99
N SER A 204 0.15 16.01 -9.33
CA SER A 204 -0.99 15.19 -9.73
C SER A 204 -0.70 14.41 -11.02
N LYS A 205 -0.05 15.02 -12.02
CA LYS A 205 0.36 14.33 -13.26
C LYS A 205 1.32 13.18 -12.97
N TYR A 206 2.32 13.39 -12.13
CA TYR A 206 3.28 12.33 -11.75
C TYR A 206 2.58 11.20 -10.98
N ARG A 207 1.76 11.53 -9.98
CA ARG A 207 0.94 10.56 -9.25
C ARG A 207 0.07 9.73 -10.20
N ASP A 208 -0.61 10.37 -11.14
CA ASP A 208 -1.50 9.66 -12.07
C ASP A 208 -0.71 8.79 -13.05
N ALA A 209 0.51 9.19 -13.43
CA ALA A 209 1.41 8.38 -14.24
C ALA A 209 1.87 7.12 -13.49
N VAL A 210 2.29 7.25 -12.22
CA VAL A 210 2.67 6.12 -11.37
C VAL A 210 1.48 5.19 -11.16
N GLN A 211 0.28 5.73 -10.91
CA GLN A 211 -0.93 4.91 -10.78
C GLN A 211 -1.24 4.12 -12.05
N ARG A 212 -1.15 4.75 -13.23
CA ARG A 212 -1.33 4.04 -14.51
C ARG A 212 -0.31 2.91 -14.66
N ARG A 213 0.94 3.14 -14.29
CA ARG A 213 1.98 2.10 -14.34
C ARG A 213 1.67 0.93 -13.41
N LEU A 214 1.30 1.19 -12.16
CA LEU A 214 0.86 0.15 -11.21
C LEU A 214 -0.31 -0.67 -11.74
N ASN A 215 -1.27 -0.04 -12.42
CA ASN A 215 -2.40 -0.75 -13.02
C ASN A 215 -1.95 -1.67 -14.16
N CYS A 216 -0.97 -1.26 -14.97
CA CYS A 216 -0.39 -2.12 -16.00
C CYS A 216 0.34 -3.34 -15.41
N LEU A 217 1.00 -3.19 -14.27
CA LEU A 217 1.69 -4.29 -13.59
C LEU A 217 0.71 -5.32 -13.00
N LYS A 218 -0.48 -4.88 -12.58
CA LYS A 218 -1.56 -5.72 -12.02
C LYS A 218 -2.48 -6.34 -13.07
N GLY A 219 -2.47 -5.82 -14.31
CA GLY A 219 -3.27 -6.35 -15.41
C GLY A 219 -2.78 -7.73 -15.88
N PRO A 220 -3.61 -8.48 -16.64
CA PRO A 220 -3.17 -9.70 -17.28
C PRO A 220 -1.97 -9.37 -18.16
N ARG A 221 -0.79 -9.89 -17.77
CA ARG A 221 0.47 -9.66 -18.49
C ARG A 221 0.25 -10.16 -19.91
N LYS A 222 0.12 -9.25 -20.88
CA LYS A 222 0.52 -9.58 -22.25
C LYS A 222 2.01 -9.78 -22.16
N ILE A 223 2.39 -11.03 -21.96
CA ILE A 223 3.74 -11.55 -22.10
C ILE A 223 4.21 -11.02 -23.45
N MET A 224 5.00 -9.95 -23.44
CA MET A 224 5.95 -9.73 -24.50
C MET A 224 7.02 -10.79 -24.24
N ASP A 225 6.74 -12.00 -24.72
CA ASP A 225 7.76 -12.91 -25.18
C ASP A 225 8.47 -12.13 -26.29
N VAL A 226 9.43 -11.31 -25.88
CA VAL A 226 10.49 -10.90 -26.77
C VAL A 226 11.18 -12.22 -27.08
N LYS A 227 10.83 -12.73 -28.27
CA LYS A 227 11.62 -13.64 -29.10
C LYS A 227 13.08 -13.19 -29.03
N LEU A 228 13.78 -13.56 -27.95
CA LEU A 228 15.22 -13.66 -27.94
C LEU A 228 15.50 -15.01 -28.61
N GLU A 229 15.95 -14.92 -29.85
CA GLU A 229 16.96 -15.83 -30.39
C GLU A 229 16.59 -17.32 -30.35
N ALA A 230 15.55 -17.69 -31.11
CA ALA A 230 15.65 -18.90 -31.94
C ALA A 230 16.57 -18.57 -33.14
N GLY A 231 17.83 -18.29 -32.82
CA GLY A 231 18.95 -18.07 -33.71
C GLY A 231 20.00 -19.14 -33.44
N ILE A 232 19.58 -20.40 -33.45
CA ILE A 232 20.48 -21.55 -33.54
C ILE A 232 19.81 -22.57 -34.48
N SER A 233 20.12 -22.45 -35.77
CA SER A 233 20.41 -23.53 -36.72
C SER A 233 20.63 -22.95 -38.11
#